data_AF-A0A263BYL3-F1
#
_entry.id   AF-A0A263BYL3-F1
#
_cell.length_a   1.000
_cell.length_b   1.000
_cell.length_c   1.000
_cell.angle_alpha   90.00
_cell.angle_beta   90.00
_cell.angle_gamma   90.00
#
_symmetry.space_group_name_H-M   'P 1'
#
loop_
_entity.id
_entity.type
_entity.pdbx_description
1 polymer ?
#
loop_
_entity_poly.entity_id
_entity_poly.type
_entity_poly.pdbx_seq_one_letter_code
_entity_poly.pdbx_strand_id
1 'polypeptide(L)'
;MLLFLFLVVLTIAGVIEFIRKYVLHMKDPDAKELLEKVEQKRWFQELLEVEEYKKQVELQKKSGLLKDPHYLQKLLEHEGTVLGFITFVKNRN
;
A
#
# COMPACT_ATOMS: atom_id res chain seq x y z
N MET A 1 -3.45 -30.74 11.58
CA MET A 1 -3.43 -29.24 11.62
C MET A 1 -2.34 -28.63 10.76
N LEU A 2 -1.08 -29.10 10.82
CA LEU A 2 0.03 -28.59 9.98
C LEU A 2 -0.18 -28.73 8.45
N LEU A 3 -0.81 -29.83 8.02
CA LEU A 3 -1.06 -30.12 6.61
C LEU A 3 -2.05 -29.14 5.96
N PHE A 4 -2.99 -28.62 6.74
CA PHE A 4 -3.97 -27.62 6.29
C PHE A 4 -3.33 -26.22 6.14
N LEU A 5 -2.44 -25.86 7.06
CA LEU A 5 -1.65 -24.62 6.97
C LEU A 5 -0.74 -24.60 5.75
N PHE A 6 -0.11 -25.75 5.43
CA PHE A 6 0.76 -25.87 4.25
C PHE A 6 -0.03 -25.68 2.93
N LEU A 7 -1.26 -26.20 2.89
CA LEU A 7 -2.14 -26.10 1.73
C LEU A 7 -2.63 -24.66 1.49
N VAL A 8 -2.85 -23.90 2.57
CA VAL A 8 -3.22 -22.47 2.54
C VAL A 8 -2.05 -21.62 2.03
N VAL A 9 -0.81 -21.90 2.47
CA VAL A 9 0.38 -21.17 2.00
C VAL A 9 0.60 -21.39 0.49
N LEU A 10 0.38 -22.61 0.00
CA LEU A 10 0.49 -22.93 -1.43
C LEU A 10 -0.59 -22.25 -2.28
N THR A 11 -1.82 -22.15 -1.79
CA THR A 11 -2.89 -21.44 -2.51
C THR A 11 -2.65 -19.93 -2.56
N ILE A 12 -2.18 -19.33 -1.47
CA ILE A 12 -1.85 -17.89 -1.45
C ILE A 12 -0.71 -17.57 -2.43
N ALA A 13 0.34 -18.39 -2.47
CA ALA A 13 1.45 -18.20 -3.41
C ALA A 13 1.00 -18.30 -4.88
N GLY A 14 0.14 -19.27 -5.21
CA GLY A 14 -0.39 -19.45 -6.57
C GLY A 14 -1.32 -18.32 -7.01
N VAL A 15 -2.13 -17.77 -6.09
CA VAL A 15 -3.00 -16.63 -6.37
C VAL A 15 -2.19 -15.35 -6.63
N ILE A 16 -1.08 -15.14 -5.90
CA ILE A 16 -0.20 -13.97 -6.11
C ILE A 16 0.46 -14.01 -7.49
N GLU A 17 0.94 -15.17 -7.96
CA GLU A 17 1.49 -15.29 -9.31
C GLU A 17 0.43 -15.13 -10.41
N PHE A 18 -0.78 -15.64 -10.18
CA PHE A 18 -1.88 -15.50 -11.12
C PHE A 18 -2.35 -14.05 -11.26
N ILE A 19 -2.47 -13.32 -10.13
CA ILE A 19 -2.76 -11.88 -10.12
C ILE A 19 -1.63 -11.10 -10.82
N ARG A 20 -0.35 -11.41 -10.53
CA ARG A 20 0.78 -10.80 -11.21
C ARG A 20 0.68 -10.96 -12.72
N LYS A 21 0.50 -12.19 -13.22
CA LYS A 21 0.55 -12.46 -14.65
C LYS A 21 -0.65 -11.90 -15.43
N TYR A 22 -1.81 -11.76 -14.81
CA TYR A 22 -3.01 -11.22 -15.46
C TYR A 22 -3.06 -9.69 -15.44
N VAL A 23 -2.44 -9.04 -14.44
CA VAL A 23 -2.39 -7.57 -14.31
C VAL A 23 -1.22 -6.96 -15.08
N LEU A 24 -0.07 -7.65 -15.20
CA LEU A 24 1.16 -7.11 -15.82
C LEU A 24 1.11 -6.86 -17.34
N HIS A 25 0.06 -7.26 -18.06
CA HIS A 25 0.05 -7.16 -19.53
C HIS A 25 -0.60 -5.88 -20.09
N MET A 26 -1.19 -5.02 -19.26
CA MET A 26 -1.76 -3.77 -19.76
C MET A 26 -1.46 -2.58 -18.83
N LYS A 27 -0.52 -1.74 -19.30
CA LYS A 27 -0.69 -0.28 -19.38
C LYS A 27 -0.44 0.54 -18.11
N ASP A 28 0.64 1.35 -18.16
CA ASP A 28 1.03 2.42 -17.22
C ASP A 28 1.25 1.99 -15.75
N PRO A 29 2.15 2.65 -14.98
CA PRO A 29 2.31 2.36 -13.57
C PRO A 29 1.00 2.70 -12.83
N ASP A 30 0.15 1.70 -12.65
CA ASP A 30 -1.18 1.90 -12.09
C ASP A 30 -1.03 2.38 -10.64
N ALA A 31 -1.64 3.53 -10.34
CA ALA A 31 -1.60 4.13 -9.01
C ALA A 31 -2.02 3.12 -7.93
N LYS A 32 -2.85 2.14 -8.28
CA LYS A 32 -3.27 1.06 -7.40
C LYS A 32 -2.13 0.10 -7.03
N GLU A 33 -1.27 -0.28 -7.98
CA GLU A 33 -0.11 -1.16 -7.68
C GLU A 33 0.90 -0.45 -6.79
N LEU A 34 1.16 0.84 -7.07
CA LEU A 34 2.05 1.64 -6.24
C LEU A 34 1.46 1.83 -4.84
N LEU A 35 0.15 2.02 -4.74
CA LEU A 35 -0.56 2.11 -3.47
C LEU A 35 -0.46 0.79 -2.69
N GLU A 36 -0.70 -0.35 -3.31
CA GLU A 36 -0.54 -1.67 -2.65
C GLU A 36 0.89 -1.85 -2.11
N LYS A 37 1.91 -1.44 -2.88
CA LYS A 37 3.30 -1.47 -2.41
C LYS A 37 3.55 -0.55 -1.21
N VAL A 38 2.92 0.63 -1.19
CA VAL A 38 2.97 1.56 -0.06
C VAL A 38 2.25 0.96 1.15
N GLU A 39 1.09 0.33 0.95
CA GLU A 39 0.31 -0.31 2.01
C GLU A 39 1.05 -1.45 2.68
N GLN A 40 1.89 -2.19 1.94
CA GLN A 40 2.72 -3.26 2.50
C GLN A 40 3.91 -2.75 3.34
N LYS A 41 4.20 -1.43 3.33
CA LYS A 41 5.29 -0.87 4.14
C LYS A 41 4.91 -0.81 5.61
N ARG A 42 5.85 -1.15 6.47
CA ARG A 42 5.69 -1.14 7.94
C ARG A 42 5.20 0.22 8.46
N TRP A 43 5.80 1.33 8.01
CA TRP A 43 5.41 2.67 8.44
C TRP A 43 3.97 3.04 8.07
N PHE A 44 3.44 2.46 6.99
CA PHE A 44 2.06 2.68 6.56
C PHE A 44 1.10 1.88 7.42
N GLN A 45 1.46 0.63 7.75
CA GLN A 45 0.71 -0.20 8.70
C GLN A 45 0.65 0.46 10.09
N GLU A 46 1.78 0.98 10.59
CA GLU A 46 1.86 1.70 11.88
C GLU A 46 0.96 2.96 11.90
N LEU A 47 0.80 3.65 10.76
CA LEU A 47 -0.16 4.76 10.64
C LEU A 47 -1.62 4.29 10.74
N LEU A 48 -1.94 3.09 10.26
CA LEU A 48 -3.31 2.55 10.28
C LEU A 48 -3.73 1.99 11.64
N GLU A 49 -2.79 1.75 12.55
CA GLU A 49 -3.08 1.30 13.92
C GLU A 49 -3.78 2.39 14.75
N VAL A 50 -3.60 3.66 14.40
CA VAL A 50 -4.26 4.80 15.04
C VAL A 50 -5.51 5.17 14.25
N GLU A 51 -6.69 5.05 14.85
CA GLU A 51 -7.98 5.26 14.15
C GLU A 51 -8.11 6.65 13.53
N GLU A 52 -7.58 7.68 14.20
CA GLU A 52 -7.57 9.06 13.74
C GLU A 52 -6.77 9.24 12.44
N TYR A 53 -5.56 8.65 12.38
CA TYR A 53 -4.70 8.69 11.21
C TYR A 53 -5.25 7.82 10.08
N LYS A 54 -5.88 6.69 10.42
CA LYS A 54 -6.55 5.84 9.44
C LYS A 54 -7.62 6.60 8.65
N LYS A 55 -8.48 7.39 9.32
CA LYS A 55 -9.49 8.22 8.64
C LYS A 55 -8.85 9.24 7.69
N GLN A 56 -7.76 9.87 8.10
CA GLN A 56 -7.01 10.80 7.25
C GLN A 56 -6.36 10.10 6.05
N VAL A 57 -5.74 8.94 6.27
CA VAL A 57 -5.12 8.12 5.21
C VAL A 57 -6.18 7.68 4.19
N GLU A 58 -7.36 7.24 4.62
CA GLU A 58 -8.46 6.88 3.72
C GLU A 58 -8.96 8.07 2.90
N LEU A 59 -9.00 9.26 3.49
CA LEU A 59 -9.32 10.50 2.77
C LEU A 59 -8.25 10.80 1.71
N GLN A 60 -6.97 10.63 2.05
CA GLN A 60 -5.87 10.79 1.10
C GLN A 60 -5.90 9.77 -0.04
N LYS A 61 -6.39 8.54 0.20
CA LYS A 61 -6.61 7.52 -0.86
C LYS A 61 -7.73 7.90 -1.81
N LYS A 62 -8.83 8.48 -1.31
CA LYS A 62 -10.01 8.82 -2.12
C LYS A 62 -9.85 10.12 -2.91
N SER A 63 -9.28 11.15 -2.30
CA SER A 63 -9.27 12.51 -2.86
C SER A 63 -7.95 13.28 -2.68
N GLY A 64 -6.90 12.63 -2.19
CA GLY A 64 -5.64 13.30 -1.85
C GLY A 64 -4.41 12.70 -2.51
N LEU A 65 -3.27 12.82 -1.81
CA LEU A 65 -1.93 12.56 -2.35
C LEU A 65 -1.70 11.09 -2.72
N LEU A 66 -2.43 10.15 -2.11
CA LEU A 66 -2.31 8.72 -2.37
C LEU A 66 -3.07 8.25 -3.61
N LYS A 67 -3.76 9.16 -4.33
CA LYS A 67 -4.32 8.89 -5.66
C LYS A 67 -3.30 9.15 -6.77
N ASP A 68 -2.28 9.96 -6.50
CA ASP A 68 -1.31 10.37 -7.49
C ASP A 68 -0.18 9.33 -7.62
N PRO A 69 -0.02 8.69 -8.79
CA PRO A 69 1.00 7.64 -8.98
C PRO A 69 2.42 8.19 -8.82
N HIS A 70 2.70 9.43 -9.23
CA HIS A 70 4.04 10.02 -9.07
C HIS A 70 4.38 10.26 -7.60
N TYR A 71 3.41 10.68 -6.79
CA TYR A 71 3.59 10.85 -5.36
C TYR A 71 3.79 9.50 -4.66
N LEU A 72 3.01 8.49 -5.02
CA LEU A 72 3.19 7.12 -4.51
C LEU A 72 4.57 6.55 -4.87
N GLN A 73 5.04 6.80 -6.07
CA GLN A 73 6.38 6.41 -6.49
C GLN A 73 7.45 7.09 -5.62
N LYS A 74 7.33 8.41 -5.38
CA LYS A 74 8.23 9.14 -4.48
C LYS A 74 8.20 8.63 -3.04
N LEU A 75 7.06 8.17 -2.55
CA LEU A 75 6.95 7.53 -1.23
C LEU A 75 7.70 6.20 -1.15
N LEU A 76 7.82 5.48 -2.27
CA LEU A 76 8.56 4.22 -2.33
C LEU A 76 10.06 4.44 -2.49
N GLU A 77 10.48 5.55 -3.12
CA GLU A 77 11.88 5.83 -3.46
C GLU A 77 12.60 6.73 -2.44
N HIS A 78 11.89 7.63 -1.76
CA HIS A 78 12.50 8.64 -0.91
C HIS A 78 11.93 8.64 0.52
N GLU A 79 12.78 8.30 1.50
CA GLU A 79 12.41 8.29 2.92
C GLU A 79 11.99 9.67 3.44
N GLY A 80 12.56 10.76 2.91
CA GLY A 80 12.15 12.12 3.26
C GLY A 80 10.69 12.42 2.91
N THR A 81 10.20 11.88 1.79
CA THR A 81 8.80 12.00 1.37
C THR A 81 7.89 11.21 2.31
N VAL A 82 8.34 10.04 2.76
CA VAL A 82 7.62 9.22 3.75
C VAL A 82 7.48 9.97 5.08
N LEU A 83 8.57 10.55 5.60
CA LEU A 83 8.55 11.34 6.83
C LEU A 83 7.64 12.57 6.70
N GLY A 84 7.68 13.25 5.55
CA GLY A 84 6.79 14.38 5.25
C GLY A 84 5.32 13.96 5.26
N PHE A 85 4.99 12.83 4.64
CA PHE A 85 3.63 12.30 4.63
C PHE A 85 3.15 11.86 6.02
N ILE A 86 4.00 11.14 6.78
CA ILE A 86 3.69 10.73 8.16
C ILE A 86 3.42 11.97 9.02
N THR A 87 4.29 12.97 8.94
CA THR A 87 4.14 14.23 9.69
C THR A 87 2.86 14.95 9.30
N PHE A 88 2.57 15.02 7.99
CA PHE A 88 1.33 15.62 7.50
C PHE A 88 0.09 14.93 8.05
N VAL A 89 0.05 13.60 8.05
CA VAL A 89 -1.09 12.84 8.60
C VAL A 89 -1.21 13.06 10.11
N LYS A 90 -0.08 13.04 10.84
CA LYS A 90 -0.06 13.20 12.30
C LYS A 90 -0.41 14.62 12.78
N ASN A 91 -0.07 15.64 12.00
CA ASN A 91 -0.19 17.05 12.39
C ASN A 91 -1.51 17.70 11.93
N ARG A 92 -2.37 16.96 11.20
CA ARG A 92 -3.67 17.44 10.73
C ARG A 92 -4.81 17.11 11.69
N ASN A 93 -4.48 17.00 12.98
CA ASN A 93 -5.43 16.83 14.07
C ASN A 93 -5.64 18.14 14.82
#